data_AF-A0A4V0I285-F1
#
_entry.id   AF-A0A4V0I285-F1
#
_cell.length_a   1.000
_cell.length_b   1.000
_cell.length_c   1.000
_cell.angle_alpha   90.00
_cell.angle_beta   90.00
_cell.angle_gamma   90.00
#
_symmetry.space_group_name_H-M   'P 1'
#
loop_
_entity.id
_entity.type
_entity.pdbx_description
1 polymer ?
#
loop_
_entity_poly.entity_id
_entity_poly.type
_entity_poly.pdbx_seq_one_letter_code
_entity_poly.pdbx_strand_id
1 'polypeptide(L)'
;MGSKTRWLLLAAFATAFGSCGLWCGVENHQTQRGVAKMEAMLQGDAAAQLESVEIDYQQRRVRCSDPDALRYLERCFREGDKRPGLGGGVTYRLRLRFAGGGRLDTTTYWSDNGFRLYMPYQETDTGEEPRVRVVFSPPVPASVAELLAFLDRPWQEVKGVVLVMEPGGVRRESDRSLVAE
;
A
#
# COMPACT_ATOMS: atom_id res chain seq x y z
N MET A 1 5.31 58.29 8.74
CA MET A 1 5.24 56.92 9.31
C MET A 1 4.04 56.21 8.71
N GLY A 2 4.22 55.37 7.69
CA GLY A 2 3.10 54.67 7.05
C GLY A 2 3.44 54.30 5.61
N SER A 3 3.71 53.02 5.36
CA SER A 3 3.65 52.38 4.03
C SER A 3 4.28 50.97 4.08
N LYS A 4 5.39 50.78 4.79
CA LYS A 4 6.18 49.54 4.72
C LYS A 4 5.58 48.34 5.47
N THR A 5 4.76 48.57 6.50
CA THR A 5 4.19 47.49 7.34
C THR A 5 3.01 46.75 6.69
N ARG A 6 2.36 47.35 5.68
CA ARG A 6 1.20 46.74 5.00
C ARG A 6 1.57 45.70 3.94
N TRP A 7 2.76 45.77 3.34
CA TRP A 7 3.19 44.82 2.31
C TRP A 7 3.70 43.49 2.88
N LEU A 8 4.26 43.50 4.09
CA LEU A 8 4.77 42.29 4.75
C LEU A 8 3.66 41.31 5.20
N LEU A 9 2.47 41.82 5.51
CA LEU A 9 1.33 40.99 5.95
C LEU A 9 0.62 40.29 4.78
N LEU A 10 0.61 40.89 3.59
CA LEU A 10 0.04 40.29 2.38
C LEU A 10 0.90 39.15 1.80
N ALA A 11 2.23 39.22 1.95
CA ALA A 11 3.14 38.17 1.52
C ALA A 11 3.01 36.89 2.40
N ALA A 12 2.80 37.06 3.71
CA ALA A 12 2.65 35.93 4.65
C ALA A 12 1.34 35.14 4.46
N PHE A 13 0.26 35.78 4.01
CA PHE A 13 -1.03 35.11 3.77
C PHE A 13 -1.04 34.28 2.48
N ALA A 14 -0.31 34.69 1.44
CA ALA A 14 -0.22 33.93 0.18
C ALA A 14 0.58 32.62 0.35
N THR A 15 1.59 32.61 1.23
CA THR A 15 2.38 31.40 1.51
C THR A 15 1.64 30.36 2.36
N ALA A 16 0.70 30.77 3.21
CA ALA A 16 -0.03 29.85 4.09
C ALA A 16 -1.23 29.15 3.40
N PHE A 17 -1.90 29.82 2.47
CA PHE A 17 -3.02 29.22 1.72
C PHE A 17 -2.58 28.50 0.44
N GLY A 18 -1.44 28.87 -0.16
CA GLY A 18 -0.87 28.13 -1.29
C GLY A 18 -0.37 26.74 -0.90
N SER A 19 0.23 26.59 0.28
CA SER A 19 0.78 25.31 0.75
C SER A 19 -0.31 24.29 1.08
N CYS A 20 -1.47 24.71 1.61
CA CYS A 20 -2.55 23.79 1.97
C CYS A 20 -3.28 23.22 0.74
N GLY A 21 -3.52 24.06 -0.29
CA GLY A 21 -4.10 23.61 -1.56
C GLY A 21 -3.16 22.73 -2.40
N LEU A 22 -1.87 23.05 -2.41
CA LEU A 22 -0.84 22.22 -3.04
C LEU A 22 -0.70 20.86 -2.35
N TRP A 23 -0.76 20.79 -1.03
CA TRP A 23 -0.62 19.52 -0.31
C TRP A 23 -1.79 18.57 -0.58
N CYS A 24 -3.03 19.08 -0.51
CA CYS A 24 -4.22 18.26 -0.83
C CYS A 24 -4.28 17.86 -2.32
N GLY A 25 -3.87 18.75 -3.22
CA GLY A 25 -3.82 18.45 -4.66
C GLY A 25 -2.76 17.41 -5.04
N VAL A 26 -1.58 17.47 -4.41
CA VAL A 26 -0.47 16.52 -4.65
C VAL A 26 -0.82 15.13 -4.11
N GLU A 27 -1.43 15.04 -2.92
CA GLU A 27 -1.82 13.75 -2.33
C GLU A 27 -2.91 13.05 -3.15
N ASN A 28 -3.90 13.81 -3.64
CA ASN A 28 -4.93 13.27 -4.52
C ASN A 28 -4.33 12.80 -5.88
N HIS A 29 -3.41 13.57 -6.45
CA HIS A 29 -2.75 13.21 -7.71
C HIS A 29 -1.87 11.95 -7.59
N GLN A 30 -1.12 11.79 -6.49
CA GLN A 30 -0.35 10.56 -6.25
C GLN A 30 -1.26 9.34 -6.10
N THR A 31 -2.41 9.52 -5.46
CA THR A 31 -3.42 8.47 -5.26
C THR A 31 -4.05 8.02 -6.58
N GLN A 32 -4.52 8.97 -7.40
CA GLN A 32 -5.07 8.68 -8.72
C GLN A 32 -4.04 7.99 -9.64
N ARG A 33 -2.77 8.43 -9.63
CA ARG A 33 -1.70 7.74 -10.37
C ARG A 33 -1.46 6.33 -9.84
N GLY A 34 -1.53 6.13 -8.53
CA GLY A 34 -1.42 4.81 -7.91
C GLY A 34 -2.55 3.87 -8.35
N VAL A 35 -3.79 4.35 -8.38
CA VAL A 35 -4.95 3.60 -8.90
C VAL A 35 -4.72 3.21 -10.36
N ALA A 36 -4.38 4.17 -11.23
CA ALA A 36 -4.14 3.90 -12.65
C ALA A 36 -3.00 2.88 -12.87
N LYS A 37 -1.91 2.97 -12.10
CA LYS A 37 -0.81 2.01 -12.14
C LYS A 37 -1.23 0.61 -11.69
N MET A 38 -2.04 0.54 -10.64
CA MET A 38 -2.60 -0.73 -10.17
C MET A 38 -3.52 -1.34 -11.22
N GLU A 39 -4.42 -0.56 -11.83
CA GLU A 39 -5.29 -1.03 -12.92
C GLU A 39 -4.48 -1.54 -14.12
N ALA A 40 -3.45 -0.81 -14.54
CA ALA A 40 -2.54 -1.24 -15.60
C ALA A 40 -1.86 -2.57 -15.26
N MET A 41 -1.37 -2.73 -14.01
CA MET A 41 -0.80 -3.99 -13.54
C MET A 41 -1.81 -5.14 -13.60
N LEU A 42 -3.04 -4.93 -13.15
CA LEU A 42 -4.11 -5.94 -13.23
C LEU A 42 -4.53 -6.29 -14.67
N GLN A 43 -4.23 -5.41 -15.63
CA GLN A 43 -4.41 -5.64 -17.07
C GLN A 43 -3.20 -6.31 -17.73
N GLY A 44 -2.12 -6.55 -16.97
CA GLY A 44 -0.92 -7.24 -17.46
C GLY A 44 0.20 -6.30 -17.94
N ASP A 45 0.12 -4.99 -17.69
CA ASP A 45 1.17 -4.06 -18.07
C ASP A 45 2.47 -4.32 -17.28
N ALA A 46 3.55 -4.59 -18.00
CA ALA A 46 4.87 -4.81 -17.44
C ALA A 46 5.58 -3.51 -17.00
N ALA A 47 5.12 -2.34 -17.47
CA ALA A 47 5.62 -1.04 -17.06
C ALA A 47 5.02 -0.55 -15.72
N ALA A 48 4.00 -1.23 -15.21
CA ALA A 48 3.52 -1.06 -13.85
C ALA A 48 4.31 -1.98 -12.91
N GLN A 49 5.27 -1.40 -12.19
CA GLN A 49 6.17 -2.10 -11.27
C GLN A 49 6.05 -1.52 -9.87
N LEU A 50 6.15 -2.37 -8.86
CA LEU A 50 6.17 -2.00 -7.45
C LEU A 50 7.59 -1.59 -7.07
N GLU A 51 7.68 -0.50 -6.31
CA GLU A 51 8.90 -0.07 -5.63
C GLU A 51 8.89 -0.53 -4.17
N SER A 52 7.71 -0.54 -3.53
CA SER A 52 7.56 -1.03 -2.17
C SER A 52 6.13 -1.45 -1.86
N VAL A 53 6.00 -2.41 -0.95
CA VAL A 53 4.75 -2.83 -0.33
C VAL A 53 4.86 -2.63 1.18
N GLU A 54 3.89 -1.95 1.79
CA GLU A 54 3.75 -1.88 3.24
C GLU A 54 2.39 -2.42 3.66
N ILE A 55 2.37 -3.26 4.69
CA ILE A 55 1.15 -3.88 5.23
C ILE A 55 1.08 -3.53 6.72
N ASP A 56 0.00 -2.86 7.11
CA ASP A 56 -0.28 -2.46 8.48
C ASP A 56 -1.52 -3.18 9.01
N TYR A 57 -1.42 -3.76 10.20
CA TYR A 57 -2.59 -4.23 10.95
C TYR A 57 -2.29 -4.31 12.44
N GLN A 58 -3.21 -3.79 13.26
CA GLN A 58 -3.07 -3.73 14.72
C GLN A 58 -1.70 -3.15 15.11
N GLN A 59 -0.90 -3.93 15.84
CA GLN A 59 0.37 -3.50 16.42
C GLN A 59 1.57 -4.11 15.68
N ARG A 60 1.42 -4.41 14.38
CA ARG A 60 2.49 -4.96 13.52
C ARG A 60 2.50 -4.30 12.15
N ARG A 61 3.67 -4.34 11.50
CA ARG A 61 3.89 -3.80 10.17
C ARG A 61 4.82 -4.69 9.34
N VAL A 62 4.60 -4.76 8.04
CA VAL A 62 5.55 -5.32 7.06
C VAL A 62 6.00 -4.18 6.15
N ARG A 63 7.30 -4.06 5.91
CA ARG A 63 7.89 -3.19 4.88
C ARG A 63 8.70 -4.06 3.93
N CYS A 64 8.28 -4.11 2.68
CA CYS A 64 8.91 -4.92 1.66
C CYS A 64 9.38 -4.05 0.49
N SER A 65 10.69 -4.05 0.26
CA SER A 65 11.35 -3.55 -0.95
C SER A 65 12.31 -4.60 -1.53
N ASP A 66 12.17 -5.86 -1.11
CA ASP A 66 12.90 -7.00 -1.67
C ASP A 66 12.46 -7.26 -3.13
N PRO A 67 13.34 -7.14 -4.14
CA PRO A 67 12.96 -7.21 -5.55
C PRO A 67 12.34 -8.55 -5.96
N ASP A 68 12.76 -9.65 -5.32
CA ASP A 68 12.23 -10.98 -5.62
C ASP A 68 10.80 -11.14 -5.09
N ALA A 69 10.55 -10.73 -3.85
CA ALA A 69 9.21 -10.66 -3.29
C ALA A 69 8.30 -9.73 -4.11
N LEU A 70 8.78 -8.54 -4.48
CA LEU A 70 7.99 -7.59 -5.28
C LEU A 70 7.63 -8.16 -6.65
N ARG A 71 8.60 -8.70 -7.41
CA ARG A 71 8.32 -9.34 -8.71
C ARG A 71 7.33 -10.48 -8.59
N TYR A 72 7.43 -11.28 -7.52
CA TYR A 72 6.48 -12.35 -7.26
C TYR A 72 5.07 -11.81 -7.02
N LEU A 73 4.92 -10.79 -6.16
CA LEU A 73 3.62 -10.17 -5.89
C LEU A 73 3.04 -9.52 -7.15
N GLU A 74 3.84 -8.80 -7.92
CA GLU A 74 3.42 -8.23 -9.21
C GLU A 74 2.92 -9.30 -10.19
N ARG A 75 3.63 -10.44 -10.29
CA ARG A 75 3.17 -11.56 -11.11
C ARG A 75 1.80 -12.05 -10.63
N CYS A 76 1.63 -12.23 -9.33
CA CYS A 76 0.33 -12.63 -8.76
C CYS A 76 -0.76 -11.61 -9.06
N PHE A 77 -0.46 -10.30 -9.03
CA PHE A 77 -1.41 -9.25 -9.42
C PHE A 77 -1.82 -9.36 -10.89
N ARG A 78 -0.87 -9.60 -11.79
CA ARG A 78 -1.11 -9.74 -13.24
C ARG A 78 -1.91 -11.01 -13.57
N GLU A 79 -1.62 -12.11 -12.87
CA GLU A 79 -2.21 -13.44 -13.09
C GLU A 79 -3.47 -13.71 -12.25
N GLY A 80 -3.81 -12.82 -11.32
CA GLY A 80 -4.89 -13.02 -10.35
C GLY A 80 -6.25 -13.28 -11.00
N ASP A 81 -7.02 -14.21 -10.41
CA ASP A 81 -8.39 -14.49 -10.82
C ASP A 81 -9.26 -13.24 -10.58
N LYS A 82 -9.88 -12.73 -11.64
CA LYS A 82 -10.70 -11.51 -11.60
C LYS A 82 -12.13 -11.78 -11.10
N ARG A 83 -12.43 -13.01 -10.66
CA ARG A 83 -13.74 -13.41 -10.14
C ARG A 83 -13.94 -12.94 -8.69
N PRO A 84 -15.18 -12.62 -8.29
CA PRO A 84 -15.50 -12.38 -6.89
C PRO A 84 -15.34 -13.68 -6.08
N GLY A 85 -14.66 -13.59 -4.93
CA GLY A 85 -14.72 -14.61 -3.89
C GLY A 85 -13.38 -15.13 -3.35
N LEU A 86 -13.09 -14.78 -2.10
CA LEU A 86 -12.39 -15.59 -1.10
C LEU A 86 -13.24 -15.49 0.17
N GLY A 87 -13.67 -16.62 0.72
CA GLY A 87 -14.33 -16.64 2.02
C GLY A 87 -13.30 -16.43 3.12
N GLY A 88 -13.60 -15.56 4.10
CA GLY A 88 -12.72 -15.31 5.24
C GLY A 88 -11.47 -14.47 4.94
N GLY A 89 -10.74 -14.10 6.00
CA GLY A 89 -9.50 -13.32 5.95
C GLY A 89 -9.48 -12.18 6.97
N VAL A 90 -8.28 -11.77 7.34
CA VAL A 90 -8.07 -10.61 8.23
C VAL A 90 -7.90 -9.36 7.37
N THR A 91 -8.52 -8.27 7.78
CA THR A 91 -8.46 -6.97 7.10
C THR A 91 -7.14 -6.26 7.44
N TYR A 92 -6.31 -5.99 6.45
CA TYR A 92 -5.08 -5.20 6.56
C TYR A 92 -5.20 -3.89 5.79
N ARG A 93 -4.41 -2.90 6.19
CA ARG A 93 -4.16 -1.72 5.37
C ARG A 93 -2.92 -1.99 4.52
N LEU A 94 -3.05 -1.82 3.20
CA LEU A 94 -2.00 -2.02 2.21
C LEU A 94 -1.61 -0.68 1.60
N ARG A 95 -0.31 -0.42 1.57
CA ARG A 95 0.26 0.72 0.85
C ARG A 95 1.22 0.22 -0.20
N LEU A 96 0.97 0.64 -1.44
CA LEU A 96 1.79 0.33 -2.60
C LEU A 96 2.45 1.61 -3.09
N ARG A 97 3.74 1.53 -3.45
CA ARG A 97 4.42 2.56 -4.23
C ARG A 97 4.86 1.96 -5.54
N PHE A 98 4.74 2.73 -6.61
CA PHE A 98 5.05 2.28 -7.97
C PHE A 98 6.26 3.02 -8.52
N ALA A 99 7.05 2.29 -9.32
CA ALA A 99 8.16 2.87 -10.06
C ALA A 99 7.66 4.01 -10.99
N GLY A 100 8.38 5.13 -11.02
CA GLY A 100 7.97 6.34 -11.73
C GLY A 100 6.89 7.17 -11.02
N GLY A 101 6.58 6.83 -9.76
CA GLY A 101 5.66 7.55 -8.89
C GLY A 101 4.24 6.98 -8.89
N GLY A 102 3.42 7.52 -7.98
CA GLY A 102 2.10 6.98 -7.64
C GLY A 102 2.15 6.18 -6.35
N ARG A 103 1.12 6.37 -5.52
CA ARG A 103 0.92 5.63 -4.27
C ARG A 103 -0.52 5.16 -4.23
N LEU A 104 -0.75 3.91 -3.84
CA LEU A 104 -2.08 3.41 -3.52
C LEU A 104 -2.12 3.07 -2.04
N ASP A 105 -3.11 3.59 -1.32
CA ASP A 105 -3.40 3.24 0.07
C ASP A 105 -4.81 2.65 0.11
N THR A 106 -4.92 1.39 0.47
CA THR A 106 -6.19 0.66 0.38
C THR A 106 -6.31 -0.41 1.44
N THR A 107 -7.50 -0.98 1.55
CA THR A 107 -7.79 -2.11 2.42
C THR A 107 -7.65 -3.42 1.63
N THR A 108 -7.17 -4.45 2.30
CA THR A 108 -6.99 -5.78 1.71
C THR A 108 -7.34 -6.88 2.70
N TYR A 109 -7.73 -8.05 2.19
CA TYR A 109 -8.03 -9.23 3.01
C TYR A 109 -7.03 -10.31 2.67
N TRP A 110 -6.18 -10.71 3.61
CA TRP A 110 -5.18 -11.77 3.38
C TRP A 110 -5.66 -13.11 3.92
N SER A 111 -5.32 -14.17 3.19
CA SER A 111 -5.48 -15.58 3.54
C SER A 111 -4.27 -16.38 3.06
N ASP A 112 -4.20 -17.65 3.45
CA ASP A 112 -3.05 -18.53 3.16
C ASP A 112 -2.80 -18.75 1.66
N ASN A 113 -3.83 -18.58 0.84
CA ASN A 113 -3.82 -18.83 -0.60
C ASN A 113 -3.87 -17.56 -1.45
N GLY A 114 -3.85 -16.37 -0.85
CA GLY A 114 -3.92 -15.12 -1.60
C GLY A 114 -4.42 -13.95 -0.79
N PHE A 115 -4.81 -12.88 -1.49
CA PHE A 115 -5.46 -11.73 -0.87
C PHE A 115 -6.46 -11.08 -1.80
N ARG A 116 -7.38 -10.29 -1.23
CA ARG A 116 -8.33 -9.46 -1.98
C ARG A 116 -7.90 -8.01 -1.87
N LEU A 117 -7.82 -7.32 -3.00
CA LEU A 117 -7.53 -5.90 -3.06
C LEU A 117 -8.84 -5.14 -3.23
N TYR A 118 -9.08 -4.13 -2.39
CA TYR A 118 -10.10 -3.13 -2.65
C TYR A 118 -9.56 -2.08 -3.61
N MET A 119 -10.27 -1.84 -4.71
CA MET A 119 -9.96 -0.76 -5.65
C MET A 119 -10.86 0.44 -5.36
N PRO A 120 -10.34 1.53 -4.77
CA PRO A 120 -11.15 2.72 -4.57
C PRO A 120 -11.53 3.28 -5.96
N TYR A 121 -12.79 3.67 -6.15
CA TYR A 121 -13.34 4.40 -7.32
C TYR A 121 -13.82 3.60 -8.54
N GLN A 122 -13.83 2.27 -8.53
CA GLN A 122 -14.64 1.55 -9.51
C GLN A 122 -16.01 1.26 -8.84
N GLU A 123 -17.01 2.09 -9.08
CA GLU A 123 -18.40 1.66 -8.86
C GLU A 123 -18.73 0.66 -9.97
N THR A 124 -19.08 -0.56 -9.59
CA THR A 124 -19.67 -1.50 -10.57
C THR A 124 -21.16 -1.17 -10.70
N ASP A 125 -21.73 -1.39 -11.88
CA ASP A 125 -23.17 -1.22 -12.13
C ASP A 125 -24.05 -2.07 -11.20
N THR A 126 -23.47 -3.07 -10.53
CA THR A 126 -24.13 -3.95 -9.57
C THR A 126 -24.10 -3.42 -8.13
N GLY A 127 -23.44 -2.30 -7.87
CA GLY A 127 -23.22 -1.76 -6.52
C GLY A 127 -22.24 -2.59 -5.69
N GLU A 128 -21.57 -3.59 -6.28
CA GLU A 128 -20.54 -4.37 -5.62
C GLU A 128 -19.19 -3.66 -5.72
N GLU A 129 -18.46 -3.62 -4.62
CA GLU A 129 -17.08 -3.14 -4.62
C GLU A 129 -16.20 -4.09 -5.45
N PRO A 130 -15.45 -3.60 -6.46
CA PRO A 130 -14.58 -4.44 -7.26
C PRO A 130 -13.44 -4.91 -6.38
N ARG A 131 -13.53 -6.20 -6.06
CA ARG A 131 -12.55 -6.94 -5.28
C ARG A 131 -11.76 -7.77 -6.25
N VAL A 132 -10.52 -7.38 -6.50
CA VAL A 132 -9.62 -8.22 -7.29
C VAL A 132 -9.04 -9.27 -6.36
N ARG A 133 -9.18 -10.54 -6.74
CA ARG A 133 -8.55 -11.64 -6.03
C ARG A 133 -7.16 -11.88 -6.62
N VAL A 134 -6.17 -11.85 -5.75
CA VAL A 134 -4.78 -12.18 -6.06
C VAL A 134 -4.49 -13.52 -5.42
N VAL A 135 -4.13 -14.51 -6.23
CA VAL A 135 -3.82 -15.86 -5.75
C VAL A 135 -2.32 -16.04 -5.75
N PHE A 136 -1.78 -16.63 -4.67
CA PHE A 136 -0.37 -16.99 -4.65
C PHE A 136 -0.13 -18.22 -5.52
N SER A 137 0.67 -18.04 -6.57
CA SER A 137 1.06 -19.13 -7.47
C SER A 137 2.38 -19.76 -7.00
N PRO A 138 2.46 -21.10 -6.80
CA PRO A 138 3.71 -21.77 -6.54
C PRO A 138 4.73 -21.61 -7.70
N PRO A 139 6.05 -21.67 -7.43
CA PRO A 139 6.65 -21.72 -6.10
C PRO A 139 6.61 -20.34 -5.41
N VAL A 140 6.30 -20.34 -4.11
CA VAL A 140 6.32 -19.13 -3.27
C VAL A 140 7.77 -18.87 -2.83
N PRO A 141 8.37 -17.70 -3.09
CA PRO A 141 9.69 -17.35 -2.61
C PRO A 141 9.75 -17.39 -1.08
N ALA A 142 10.90 -17.77 -0.52
CA ALA A 142 11.08 -17.86 0.93
C ALA A 142 10.78 -16.52 1.65
N SER A 143 11.12 -15.39 1.04
CA SER A 143 10.80 -14.06 1.57
C SER A 143 9.29 -13.83 1.67
N VAL A 144 8.52 -14.20 0.64
CA VAL A 144 7.06 -14.11 0.65
C VAL A 144 6.45 -15.10 1.66
N ALA A 145 7.00 -16.31 1.77
CA ALA A 145 6.56 -17.26 2.80
C ALA A 145 6.78 -16.71 4.23
N GLU A 146 7.89 -16.02 4.49
CA GLU A 146 8.14 -15.37 5.78
C GLU A 146 7.19 -14.20 6.05
N LEU A 147 6.87 -13.40 5.02
CA LEU A 147 5.83 -12.37 5.09
C LEU A 147 4.50 -12.98 5.53
N LEU A 148 4.06 -14.05 4.86
CA LEU A 148 2.78 -14.70 5.17
C LEU A 148 2.78 -15.27 6.59
N ALA A 149 3.86 -15.96 6.98
CA ALA A 149 4.00 -16.48 8.33
C ALA A 149 3.98 -15.37 9.40
N PHE A 150 4.54 -14.19 9.11
CA PHE A 150 4.49 -13.06 10.03
C PHE A 150 3.09 -12.46 10.18
N LEU A 151 2.33 -12.38 9.08
CA LEU A 151 0.94 -11.92 9.09
C LEU A 151 0.00 -12.93 9.77
N ASP A 152 0.32 -14.22 9.76
CA ASP A 152 -0.51 -15.24 10.40
C ASP A 152 -0.30 -15.33 11.92
N ARG A 153 0.86 -14.89 12.43
CA ARG A 153 1.15 -14.96 13.88
C ARG A 153 0.10 -14.24 14.74
N PRO A 154 -0.21 -14.77 15.94
CA PRO A 154 -1.02 -14.05 16.92
C PRO A 154 -0.41 -12.67 17.21
N TRP A 155 -1.25 -11.63 17.24
CA TRP A 155 -0.78 -10.26 17.41
C TRP A 155 0.02 -10.03 18.69
N GLN A 156 -0.25 -10.80 19.75
CA GLN A 156 0.46 -10.73 21.02
C GLN A 156 1.95 -11.08 20.88
N GLU A 157 2.31 -11.95 19.94
CA GLU A 157 3.69 -12.39 19.71
C GLU A 157 4.50 -11.40 18.85
N VAL A 158 3.81 -10.60 18.04
CA VAL A 158 4.40 -9.68 17.06
C VAL A 158 4.03 -8.22 17.31
N LYS A 159 3.52 -7.93 18.52
CA LYS A 159 3.19 -6.58 18.98
C LYS A 159 4.45 -5.71 18.99
N GLY A 160 4.37 -4.55 18.36
CA GLY A 160 5.48 -3.60 18.25
C GLY A 160 6.59 -4.07 17.31
N VAL A 161 6.31 -4.99 16.38
CA VAL A 161 7.31 -5.55 15.47
C VAL A 161 7.05 -5.09 14.03
N VAL A 162 8.14 -4.70 13.36
CA VAL A 162 8.18 -4.44 11.91
C VAL A 162 9.00 -5.54 11.26
N LEU A 163 8.40 -6.29 10.33
CA LEU A 163 9.14 -7.15 9.42
C LEU A 163 9.67 -6.29 8.27
N VAL A 164 10.99 -6.19 8.14
CA VAL A 164 11.65 -5.47 7.05
C VAL A 164 12.27 -6.47 6.09
N MET A 165 11.88 -6.37 4.82
CA MET A 165 12.34 -7.23 3.74
C MET A 165 13.00 -6.36 2.68
N GLU A 166 14.31 -6.49 2.53
CA GLU A 166 15.16 -5.65 1.68
C GLU A 166 16.05 -6.56 0.81
N PRO A 167 16.67 -6.03 -0.26
CA PRO A 167 17.67 -6.79 -1.00
C PRO A 167 18.73 -7.35 -0.04
N GLY A 168 18.88 -8.68 -0.02
CA GLY A 168 19.86 -9.36 0.82
C GLY A 168 19.34 -9.93 2.13
N GLY A 169 18.06 -9.75 2.48
CA GLY A 169 17.46 -10.54 3.56
C GLY A 169 16.22 -9.96 4.24
N VAL A 170 15.80 -10.70 5.28
CA VAL A 170 14.66 -10.36 6.12
C VAL A 170 15.14 -10.13 7.56
N ARG A 171 14.63 -9.09 8.20
CA ARG A 171 14.97 -8.72 9.58
C ARG A 171 13.74 -8.20 10.32
N ARG A 172 13.79 -8.25 11.65
CA ARG A 172 12.72 -7.77 12.52
C ARG A 172 13.22 -6.58 13.31
N GLU A 173 12.49 -5.47 13.24
CA GLU A 173 12.73 -4.27 14.04
C GLU A 173 11.64 -4.12 15.10
N SER A 174 11.98 -3.48 16.21
CA SER A 174 10.98 -3.05 17.18
C SER A 174 10.55 -1.61 16.87
N ASP A 175 9.24 -1.37 16.84
CA ASP A 175 8.63 -0.06 16.69
C ASP A 175 7.57 0.14 17.78
N ARG A 176 7.93 0.92 18.79
CA ARG A 176 7.04 1.22 19.93
C ARG A 176 5.83 2.06 19.52
N SER A 177 5.88 2.78 18.40
CA SER A 177 4.74 3.57 17.92
C SER A 177 3.54 2.71 17.50
N LEU A 178 3.78 1.42 17.24
CA LEU A 178 2.72 0.46 16.92
C LEU A 178 1.98 -0.03 18.16
N VAL A 179 2.53 0.19 19.35
CA VAL A 179 1.93 -0.22 20.62
C VAL A 179 1.09 0.94 21.17
N ALA A 180 -0.22 0.83 21.01
CA ALA A 180 -1.15 1.66 21.77
C ALA A 180 -1.00 1.31 23.28
N GLU A 181 -0.79 2.34 24.10
CA GLU A 181 -0.80 2.28 25.57
C GLU A 181 -2.21 2.06 26.11
#